data_AF-A0A8H6IYL4-F1
#
_entry.id   AF-A0A8H6IYL4-F1
#
_cell.length_a   1.000
_cell.length_b   1.000
_cell.length_c   1.000
_cell.angle_alpha   90.00
_cell.angle_beta   90.00
_cell.angle_gamma   90.00
#
_symmetry.space_group_name_H-M   'P 1'
#
loop_
_entity.id
_entity.type
_entity.pdbx_description
1 polymer ?
#
loop_
_entity_poly.entity_id
_entity_poly.type
_entity_poly.pdbx_seq_one_letter_code
_entity_poly.pdbx_strand_id
1 'polypeptide(L)'
;MGFPVKMEDYTVGWVCALPLEMAAAKGMLDEVHPNPSDQDPADHNSYALGKVQGHNVAIACLPAGVCGTTSAATVAKDLLRSFRSIRFGLMVGICGGAPSEEQDIRLGDVIISQPAGTNGGVIQYGRGKALLEGGFERVGSLNAPPQILLTALSGLQANHLCEQNHVPQFLSDFALRNPKMKARFGNQGTANDVLFSAEYDHRDSRPTCDGCDDAQTIRRTTRDDMDPVIHYGTKA
;
A
#
# COMPACT_ATOMS: atom_id res chain seq x y z
N MET A 1 30.05 -8.61 -15.49
CA MET A 1 30.04 -8.32 -14.04
C MET A 1 29.66 -6.87 -13.88
N GLY A 2 28.48 -6.58 -13.34
CA GLY A 2 28.07 -5.21 -13.03
C GLY A 2 28.84 -4.68 -11.82
N PHE A 3 29.11 -3.38 -11.79
CA PHE A 3 29.69 -2.73 -10.61
C PHE A 3 28.74 -2.89 -9.41
N PRO A 4 29.26 -3.01 -8.18
CA PRO A 4 28.42 -3.08 -6.99
C PRO A 4 27.59 -1.80 -6.85
N VAL A 5 26.27 -1.96 -6.72
CA VAL A 5 25.32 -0.87 -6.48
C VAL A 5 25.58 -0.28 -5.10
N LYS A 6 25.81 1.03 -5.01
CA LYS A 6 26.14 1.72 -3.77
C LYS A 6 24.88 2.22 -3.07
N MET A 7 25.00 2.57 -1.79
CA MET A 7 23.90 3.16 -1.00
C MET A 7 23.39 4.46 -1.63
N GLU A 8 24.27 5.23 -2.27
CA GLU A 8 23.95 6.48 -2.96
C GLU A 8 23.18 6.28 -4.27
N ASP A 9 23.07 5.04 -4.78
CA ASP A 9 22.35 4.76 -6.03
C ASP A 9 20.86 4.50 -5.79
N TYR A 10 20.42 4.35 -4.54
CA TYR A 10 19.02 4.13 -4.18
C TYR A 10 18.26 5.45 -4.11
N THR A 11 17.21 5.56 -4.91
CA THR A 11 16.45 6.81 -5.08
C THR A 11 14.99 6.70 -4.63
N VAL A 12 14.51 5.49 -4.36
CA VAL A 12 13.14 5.23 -3.91
C VAL A 12 13.17 4.44 -2.61
N GLY A 13 12.48 4.94 -1.59
CA GLY A 13 12.21 4.19 -0.36
C GLY A 13 10.86 3.50 -0.47
N TRP A 14 10.76 2.25 -0.02
CA TRP A 14 9.51 1.50 0.06
C TRP A 14 9.33 1.01 1.49
N VAL A 15 8.30 1.49 2.18
CA VAL A 15 7.98 1.10 3.56
C VAL A 15 6.75 0.19 3.57
N CYS A 16 6.88 -0.96 4.23
CA CYS A 16 5.82 -1.93 4.47
C CYS A 16 5.47 -1.98 5.97
N ALA A 17 4.19 -2.15 6.30
CA ALA A 17 3.73 -2.33 7.68
C ALA A 17 3.87 -3.78 8.16
N LEU A 18 3.72 -4.76 7.27
CA LEU A 18 3.67 -6.18 7.61
C LEU A 18 4.73 -7.01 6.86
N PRO A 19 5.25 -8.09 7.47
CA PRO A 19 6.16 -9.00 6.78
C PRO A 19 5.60 -9.60 5.48
N LEU A 20 4.28 -9.81 5.42
CA LEU A 20 3.60 -10.27 4.20
C LEU A 20 3.71 -9.26 3.06
N GLU A 21 3.57 -7.97 3.36
CA GLU A 21 3.70 -6.89 2.38
C GLU A 21 5.15 -6.76 1.92
N MET A 22 6.12 -6.87 2.84
CA MET A 22 7.54 -6.91 2.48
C MET A 22 7.87 -8.13 1.60
N ALA A 23 7.26 -9.28 1.86
CA ALA A 23 7.42 -10.47 1.03
C ALA A 23 6.88 -10.23 -0.40
N ALA A 24 5.70 -9.62 -0.55
CA ALA A 24 5.18 -9.22 -1.85
C ALA A 24 6.12 -8.23 -2.56
N ALA A 25 6.57 -7.19 -1.86
CA ALA A 25 7.50 -6.19 -2.40
C ALA A 25 8.80 -6.84 -2.91
N LYS A 26 9.38 -7.79 -2.15
CA LYS A 26 10.56 -8.56 -2.59
C LYS A 26 10.29 -9.38 -3.84
N GLY A 27 9.13 -10.01 -3.94
CA GLY A 27 8.76 -10.79 -5.13
C GLY A 27 8.49 -9.94 -6.38
N MET A 28 8.28 -8.64 -6.20
CA MET A 28 8.12 -7.66 -7.29
C MET A 28 9.44 -7.11 -7.84
N LEU A 29 10.58 -7.33 -7.16
CA LEU A 29 11.88 -6.88 -7.64
C LEU A 29 12.27 -7.58 -8.96
N ASP A 30 12.77 -6.82 -9.92
CA ASP A 30 13.36 -7.34 -11.16
C ASP A 30 14.75 -7.91 -10.89
N GLU A 31 15.52 -7.22 -10.03
CA GLU A 31 16.86 -7.59 -9.60
C GLU A 31 16.93 -7.47 -8.07
N VAL A 32 17.51 -8.47 -7.40
CA VAL A 32 17.76 -8.45 -5.95
C VAL A 32 19.22 -8.09 -5.73
N HIS A 33 19.47 -7.05 -4.93
CA HIS A 33 20.81 -6.62 -4.57
C HIS A 33 21.23 -7.22 -3.21
N PRO A 34 22.55 -7.31 -2.93
CA PRO A 34 23.05 -7.70 -1.61
C PRO A 34 22.58 -6.74 -0.51
N ASN A 35 22.68 -7.21 0.73
CA ASN A 35 22.41 -6.37 1.91
C ASN A 35 23.32 -5.13 1.95
N PRO A 36 22.88 -4.03 2.59
CA PRO A 36 23.68 -2.82 2.71
C PRO A 36 25.00 -3.12 3.43
N SER A 37 26.11 -2.64 2.87
CA SER A 37 27.45 -2.81 3.45
C SER A 37 27.83 -1.74 4.47
N ASP A 38 27.16 -0.59 4.45
CA ASP A 38 27.49 0.59 5.26
C ASP A 38 26.21 1.31 5.73
N GLN A 39 25.46 0.63 6.61
CA GLN A 39 24.25 1.17 7.25
C GLN A 39 24.64 2.03 8.45
N ASP A 40 23.92 3.14 8.68
CA ASP A 40 24.17 4.01 9.84
C ASP A 40 24.04 3.19 11.14
N PRO A 41 25.01 3.24 12.08
CA PRO A 41 25.00 2.37 13.26
C PRO A 41 23.78 2.53 14.17
N ALA A 42 23.06 3.65 14.08
CA ALA A 42 21.86 3.87 14.85
C ALA A 42 20.58 3.61 14.03
N ASP A 43 20.68 3.22 12.76
CA ASP A 43 19.58 2.69 11.95
C ASP A 43 19.43 1.20 12.24
N HIS A 44 18.28 0.82 12.79
CA HIS A 44 17.99 -0.57 13.17
C HIS A 44 17.03 -1.27 12.20
N ASN A 45 16.74 -0.68 11.05
CA ASN A 45 15.93 -1.31 10.03
C ASN A 45 16.64 -2.52 9.42
N SER A 46 15.85 -3.46 8.94
CA SER A 46 16.30 -4.50 8.02
C SER A 46 15.82 -4.17 6.60
N TYR A 47 16.75 -4.20 5.64
CA TYR A 47 16.46 -3.83 4.26
C TYR A 47 16.43 -5.04 3.33
N ALA A 48 15.52 -4.99 2.36
CA ALA A 48 15.67 -5.69 1.10
C ALA A 48 15.95 -4.67 0.00
N LEU A 49 17.03 -4.90 -0.75
CA LEU A 49 17.50 -3.99 -1.77
C LEU A 49 17.30 -4.61 -3.15
N GLY A 50 16.99 -3.79 -4.14
CA GLY A 50 16.83 -4.28 -5.50
C GLY A 50 16.43 -3.19 -6.48
N LYS A 51 15.88 -3.63 -7.60
CA LYS A 51 15.46 -2.77 -8.70
C LYS A 51 14.04 -3.09 -9.16
N VAL A 52 13.29 -2.05 -9.50
CA VAL A 52 11.96 -2.16 -10.12
C VAL A 52 11.91 -1.17 -11.28
N GLN A 53 11.70 -1.69 -12.50
CA GLN A 53 11.56 -0.91 -13.74
C GLN A 53 12.64 0.18 -13.90
N GLY A 54 13.90 -0.17 -13.63
CA GLY A 54 15.03 0.77 -13.74
C GLY A 54 15.34 1.58 -12.48
N HIS A 55 14.49 1.56 -11.45
CA HIS A 55 14.70 2.30 -10.21
C HIS A 55 15.29 1.41 -9.12
N ASN A 56 16.37 1.86 -8.48
CA ASN A 56 16.91 1.20 -7.28
C ASN A 56 16.05 1.55 -6.07
N VAL A 57 15.52 0.53 -5.42
CA VAL A 57 14.56 0.63 -4.31
C VAL A 57 15.15 0.04 -3.03
N ALA A 58 15.05 0.80 -1.94
CA ALA A 58 15.35 0.31 -0.58
C ALA A 58 14.02 0.00 0.13
N ILE A 59 13.76 -1.29 0.39
CA ILE A 59 12.54 -1.77 1.03
C ILE A 59 12.80 -2.00 2.52
N ALA A 60 12.02 -1.38 3.39
CA ALA A 60 12.03 -1.61 4.83
C ALA A 60 10.65 -2.04 5.33
N CYS A 61 10.63 -2.81 6.42
CA CYS A 61 9.40 -3.21 7.09
C CYS A 61 9.40 -2.69 8.53
N LEU A 62 8.23 -2.38 9.06
CA LEU A 62 8.08 -2.11 10.48
C LEU A 62 8.56 -3.31 11.34
N PRO A 63 9.07 -3.06 12.55
CA PRO A 63 9.47 -4.11 13.47
C PRO A 63 8.33 -5.11 13.74
N ALA A 64 8.68 -6.39 13.88
CA ALA A 64 7.70 -7.45 14.11
C ALA A 64 6.84 -7.16 15.36
N GLY A 65 5.52 -7.26 15.21
CA GLY A 65 4.56 -7.00 16.30
C GLY A 65 4.32 -5.51 16.60
N VAL A 66 4.94 -4.59 15.85
CA VAL A 66 4.73 -3.16 16.01
C VAL A 66 4.00 -2.61 14.78
N CYS A 67 2.98 -1.80 15.02
CA CYS A 67 2.22 -1.12 13.97
C CYS A 67 2.04 0.36 14.29
N GLY A 68 1.50 1.10 13.33
CA GLY A 68 1.11 2.50 13.52
C GLY A 68 2.11 3.52 12.98
N THR A 69 1.64 4.76 12.95
CA THR A 69 2.26 5.90 12.26
C THR A 69 3.62 6.29 12.85
N THR A 70 3.78 6.20 14.18
CA THR A 70 5.05 6.49 14.86
C THR A 70 6.16 5.53 14.44
N SER A 71 5.87 4.23 14.39
CA SER A 71 6.84 3.23 13.97
C SER A 71 7.21 3.41 12.49
N ALA A 72 6.22 3.65 11.62
CA ALA A 72 6.46 3.96 10.21
C ALA A 72 7.33 5.21 10.02
N ALA A 73 7.12 6.26 10.82
CA ALA A 73 7.94 7.47 10.78
C ALA A 73 9.40 7.20 11.21
N THR A 74 9.62 6.37 12.24
CA THR A 74 10.96 5.96 12.66
C THR A 74 11.67 5.16 11.55
N VAL A 75 10.99 4.16 10.99
CA VAL A 75 11.52 3.35 9.87
C VAL A 75 11.89 4.25 8.69
N ALA A 76 10.99 5.15 8.28
CA ALA A 76 11.25 6.06 7.18
C ALA A 76 12.43 7.02 7.47
N LYS A 77 12.52 7.56 8.68
CA LYS A 77 13.62 8.44 9.10
C LYS A 77 14.97 7.71 9.04
N ASP A 78 15.00 6.47 9.51
CA ASP A 78 16.20 5.63 9.52
C ASP A 78 16.62 5.23 8.10
N LEU A 79 15.64 4.93 7.23
CA LEU A 79 15.87 4.73 5.79
C LEU A 79 16.51 5.94 5.14
N LEU A 80 15.96 7.15 5.34
CA LEU A 80 16.53 8.38 4.81
C LEU A 80 17.92 8.70 5.40
N ARG A 81 18.22 8.12 6.56
CA ARG A 81 19.53 8.26 7.18
C ARG A 81 20.57 7.37 6.51
N SER A 82 20.26 6.13 6.21
CA SER A 82 21.23 5.25 5.55
C SER A 82 21.32 5.49 4.04
N PHE A 83 20.20 5.84 3.39
CA PHE A 83 20.11 6.06 1.94
C PHE A 83 19.92 7.55 1.63
N ARG A 84 21.03 8.27 1.46
CA ARG A 84 21.03 9.74 1.33
C ARG A 84 20.46 10.27 0.01
N SER A 85 20.41 9.44 -1.03
CA SER A 85 19.94 9.82 -2.37
C SER A 85 18.45 9.58 -2.61
N ILE A 86 17.71 9.14 -1.58
CA ILE A 86 16.28 8.89 -1.68
C ILE A 86 15.55 10.19 -2.02
N ARG A 87 14.84 10.18 -3.14
CA ARG A 87 14.07 11.32 -3.64
C ARG A 87 12.65 11.34 -3.11
N PHE A 88 12.07 10.17 -2.88
CA PHE A 88 10.74 10.00 -2.31
C PHE A 88 10.60 8.60 -1.69
N GLY A 89 9.70 8.49 -0.72
CA GLY A 89 9.29 7.23 -0.12
C GLY A 89 7.85 6.88 -0.47
N LEU A 90 7.58 5.59 -0.63
CA LEU A 90 6.24 5.03 -0.83
C LEU A 90 5.89 4.18 0.39
N MET A 91 4.71 4.41 0.97
CA MET A 91 4.10 3.49 1.92
C MET A 91 3.15 2.58 1.12
N VAL A 92 3.49 1.29 1.01
CA VAL A 92 2.73 0.33 0.22
C VAL A 92 2.39 -0.86 1.10
N GLY A 93 1.11 -1.21 1.16
CA GLY A 93 0.61 -2.27 2.00
C GLY A 93 -0.85 -2.57 1.69
N ILE A 94 -1.41 -3.52 2.42
CA ILE A 94 -2.82 -3.88 2.35
C ILE A 94 -3.64 -2.92 3.23
N CYS A 95 -4.87 -2.64 2.82
CA CYS A 95 -5.80 -1.84 3.60
C CYS A 95 -7.23 -2.35 3.40
N GLY A 96 -8.12 -1.97 4.32
CA GLY A 96 -9.56 -2.10 4.09
C GLY A 96 -10.02 -1.13 3.00
N GLY A 97 -11.06 -1.51 2.27
CA GLY A 97 -11.78 -0.62 1.35
C GLY A 97 -13.06 -0.10 2.00
N ALA A 98 -13.46 1.11 1.67
CA ALA A 98 -14.76 1.68 2.03
C ALA A 98 -15.52 2.01 0.74
N PRO A 99 -16.26 1.04 0.16
CA PRO A 99 -16.98 1.25 -1.09
C PRO A 99 -18.12 2.27 -0.94
N SER A 100 -18.44 2.99 -2.02
CA SER A 100 -19.63 3.83 -2.13
C SER A 100 -20.36 3.54 -3.44
N GLU A 101 -21.52 4.17 -3.65
CA GLU A 101 -22.26 4.05 -4.92
C GLU A 101 -21.42 4.55 -6.11
N GLU A 102 -20.59 5.56 -5.91
CA GLU A 102 -19.71 6.14 -6.92
C GLU A 102 -18.36 5.43 -7.03
N GLN A 103 -17.93 4.73 -5.98
CA GLN A 103 -16.63 4.06 -5.90
C GLN A 103 -16.81 2.62 -5.42
N ASP A 104 -17.04 1.74 -6.38
CA ASP A 104 -17.24 0.31 -6.16
C ASP A 104 -15.91 -0.41 -5.89
N ILE A 105 -15.25 -0.15 -4.75
CA ILE A 105 -13.97 -0.76 -4.35
C ILE A 105 -14.17 -2.25 -4.00
N ARG A 106 -13.37 -3.15 -4.56
CA ARG A 106 -13.44 -4.61 -4.36
C ARG A 106 -12.14 -5.19 -3.84
N LEU A 107 -12.24 -6.40 -3.27
CA LEU A 107 -11.07 -7.16 -2.85
C LEU A 107 -10.09 -7.35 -4.02
N GLY A 108 -8.85 -6.92 -3.84
CA GLY A 108 -7.79 -6.99 -4.84
C GLY A 108 -7.56 -5.69 -5.62
N ASP A 109 -8.47 -4.71 -5.53
CA ASP A 109 -8.28 -3.40 -6.14
C ASP A 109 -7.13 -2.61 -5.50
N VAL A 110 -6.57 -1.68 -6.27
CA VAL A 110 -5.44 -0.85 -5.85
C VAL A 110 -5.91 0.58 -5.66
N ILE A 111 -5.75 1.11 -4.46
CA ILE A 111 -6.05 2.52 -4.19
C ILE A 111 -4.75 3.32 -4.23
N ILE A 112 -4.72 4.42 -4.97
CA ILE A 112 -3.61 5.38 -4.99
C ILE A 112 -4.08 6.66 -4.30
N SER A 113 -3.32 7.07 -3.29
CA SER A 113 -3.61 8.28 -2.51
C SER A 113 -3.46 9.52 -3.39
N GLN A 114 -4.50 10.35 -3.44
CA GLN A 114 -4.53 11.61 -4.17
C GLN A 114 -5.07 12.74 -3.29
N PRO A 115 -4.38 13.90 -3.22
CA PRO A 115 -4.92 15.08 -2.56
C PRO A 115 -6.24 15.55 -3.16
N ALA A 116 -7.18 15.94 -2.30
CA ALA A 116 -8.47 16.49 -2.70
C ALA A 116 -8.97 17.50 -1.66
N GLY A 117 -9.41 18.67 -2.13
CA GLY A 117 -9.85 19.75 -1.25
C GLY A 117 -8.78 20.14 -0.22
N THR A 118 -9.11 19.99 1.06
CA THR A 118 -8.22 20.31 2.19
C THR A 118 -7.39 19.12 2.68
N ASN A 119 -7.56 17.92 2.09
CA ASN A 119 -6.85 16.71 2.50
C ASN A 119 -5.65 16.45 1.58
N GLY A 120 -4.49 16.15 2.16
CA GLY A 120 -3.26 15.76 1.42
C GLY A 120 -3.30 14.36 0.80
N GLY A 121 -4.47 13.72 0.71
CA GLY A 121 -4.65 12.37 0.16
C GLY A 121 -4.64 11.24 1.20
N VAL A 122 -4.28 11.54 2.44
CA VAL A 122 -4.43 10.63 3.59
C VAL A 122 -5.11 11.37 4.74
N ILE A 123 -6.13 10.77 5.34
CA ILE A 123 -6.90 11.30 6.47
C ILE A 123 -6.54 10.53 7.73
N GLN A 124 -6.12 11.23 8.79
CA GLN A 124 -5.93 10.62 10.10
C GLN A 124 -7.21 10.72 10.94
N TYR A 125 -8.12 9.75 10.83
CA TYR A 125 -9.40 9.78 11.55
C TYR A 125 -9.25 9.82 13.08
N GLY A 126 -8.26 9.10 13.62
CA GLY A 126 -8.00 9.08 15.07
C GLY A 126 -7.32 10.34 15.63
N ARG A 127 -6.96 11.31 14.79
CA ARG A 127 -6.25 12.53 15.22
C ARG A 127 -7.23 13.68 15.37
N GLY A 128 -7.61 13.97 16.61
CA GLY A 128 -8.54 15.04 16.91
C GLY A 128 -8.59 15.38 18.39
N LYS A 129 -9.48 16.32 18.70
CA LYS A 129 -9.78 16.76 20.06
C LYS A 129 -11.19 16.31 20.41
N ALA A 130 -11.33 15.73 21.60
CA ALA A 130 -12.65 15.56 22.19
C ALA A 130 -13.22 16.95 22.52
N LEU A 131 -14.43 17.22 22.06
CA LEU A 131 -15.22 18.39 22.42
C LEU A 131 -16.13 18.06 23.62
N LEU A 132 -16.69 19.10 24.23
CA LEU A 132 -17.77 18.93 25.21
C LEU A 132 -18.95 18.17 24.57
N GLU A 133 -19.72 17.44 25.38
CA GLU A 133 -20.88 16.64 24.93
C GLU A 133 -20.56 15.45 24.00
N GLY A 134 -19.32 14.96 23.99
CA GLY A 134 -18.95 13.74 23.27
C GLY A 134 -18.66 13.94 21.78
N GLY A 135 -18.61 15.19 21.31
CA GLY A 135 -18.15 15.51 19.96
C GLY A 135 -16.66 15.19 19.76
N PHE A 136 -16.26 14.92 18.52
CA PHE A 136 -14.86 14.77 18.14
C PHE A 136 -14.55 15.68 16.96
N GLU A 137 -13.59 16.60 17.15
CA GLU A 137 -13.10 17.46 16.09
C GLU A 137 -11.78 16.90 15.55
N ARG A 138 -11.74 16.52 14.28
CA ARG A 138 -10.50 16.10 13.62
C ARG A 138 -9.54 17.30 13.52
N VAL A 139 -8.31 17.15 13.99
CA VAL A 139 -7.30 18.22 14.01
C VAL A 139 -6.05 17.81 13.25
N GLY A 140 -5.58 18.73 12.40
CA GLY A 140 -4.39 18.56 11.59
C GLY A 140 -4.66 17.82 10.28
N SER A 141 -3.66 17.84 9.41
CA SER A 141 -3.66 17.14 8.13
C SER A 141 -2.25 16.60 7.86
N LEU A 142 -2.17 15.55 7.05
CA LEU A 142 -0.90 15.13 6.46
C LEU A 142 -0.59 16.02 5.26
N ASN A 143 0.71 16.20 4.99
CA ASN A 143 1.17 16.89 3.79
C ASN A 143 0.74 16.10 2.55
N ALA A 144 0.52 16.81 1.45
CA ALA A 144 0.37 16.18 0.15
C ALA A 144 1.68 15.48 -0.27
N PRO A 145 1.62 14.43 -1.12
CA PRO A 145 2.80 13.86 -1.74
C PRO A 145 3.64 14.92 -2.47
N PRO A 146 4.98 14.73 -2.55
CA PRO A 146 5.84 15.63 -3.31
C PRO A 146 5.38 15.82 -4.77
N GLN A 147 5.62 17.00 -5.34
CA GLN A 147 5.20 17.36 -6.70
C GLN A 147 5.59 16.32 -7.74
N ILE A 148 6.76 15.70 -7.60
CA ILE A 148 7.22 14.65 -8.51
C ILE A 148 6.27 13.44 -8.58
N LEU A 149 5.68 13.04 -7.45
CA LEU A 149 4.71 11.95 -7.42
C LEU A 149 3.35 12.41 -7.96
N LEU A 150 2.95 13.66 -7.70
CA LEU A 150 1.69 14.20 -8.23
C LEU A 150 1.71 14.36 -9.76
N THR A 151 2.84 14.78 -10.32
CA THR A 151 3.03 14.83 -11.77
C THR A 151 3.04 13.42 -12.37
N ALA A 152 3.74 12.47 -11.74
CA ALA A 152 3.71 11.07 -12.17
C ALA A 152 2.30 10.46 -12.10
N LEU A 153 1.52 10.81 -11.07
CA LEU A 153 0.13 10.39 -10.92
C LEU A 153 -0.76 10.90 -12.06
N SER A 154 -0.58 12.17 -12.46
CA SER A 154 -1.31 12.76 -13.58
C SER A 154 -1.01 12.03 -14.89
N GLY A 155 0.25 11.68 -15.13
CA GLY A 155 0.64 10.86 -16.29
C GLY A 155 0.05 9.46 -16.24
N LEU A 156 0.06 8.82 -15.07
CA LEU A 156 -0.54 7.49 -14.87
C LEU A 156 -2.05 7.51 -15.16
N GLN A 157 -2.77 8.53 -14.67
CA GLN A 157 -4.19 8.71 -14.94
C GLN A 157 -4.46 8.92 -16.44
N ALA A 158 -3.67 9.76 -17.11
CA ALA A 158 -3.79 9.98 -18.54
C ALA A 158 -3.58 8.66 -19.33
N ASN A 159 -2.59 7.85 -18.94
CA ASN A 159 -2.35 6.55 -19.57
C ASN A 159 -3.53 5.60 -19.38
N HIS A 160 -4.12 5.54 -18.18
CA HIS A 160 -5.30 4.69 -17.94
C HIS A 160 -6.57 5.14 -18.67
N LEU A 161 -6.63 6.38 -19.16
CA LEU A 161 -7.71 6.82 -20.05
C LEU A 161 -7.49 6.34 -21.50
N CYS A 162 -6.25 6.06 -21.89
CA CYS A 162 -5.88 5.66 -23.25
C CYS A 162 -5.64 4.15 -23.39
N GLU A 163 -5.21 3.49 -22.32
CA GLU A 163 -4.69 2.13 -22.31
C GLU A 163 -5.19 1.37 -21.06
N GLN A 164 -5.17 0.04 -21.13
CA GLN A 164 -5.49 -0.80 -19.97
C GLN A 164 -4.38 -0.73 -18.91
N ASN A 165 -4.75 -0.91 -17.64
CA ASN A 165 -3.77 -0.96 -16.57
C ASN A 165 -2.95 -2.27 -16.63
N HIS A 166 -1.69 -2.21 -16.24
CA HIS A 166 -0.77 -3.35 -16.34
C HIS A 166 -0.77 -4.26 -15.09
N VAL A 167 -1.67 -4.04 -14.12
CA VAL A 167 -1.71 -4.85 -12.88
C VAL A 167 -1.91 -6.34 -13.17
N PRO A 168 -2.82 -6.78 -14.06
CA PRO A 168 -3.00 -8.21 -14.36
C PRO A 168 -1.73 -8.87 -14.90
N GLN A 169 -0.96 -8.15 -15.71
CA GLN A 169 0.31 -8.62 -16.28
C GLN A 169 1.36 -8.76 -15.18
N PHE A 170 1.51 -7.74 -14.32
CA PHE A 170 2.43 -7.80 -13.18
C PHE A 170 2.12 -8.94 -12.22
N LEU A 171 0.85 -9.20 -11.93
CA LEU A 171 0.42 -10.32 -11.08
C LEU A 171 0.72 -11.68 -11.73
N SER A 172 0.53 -11.78 -13.04
CA SER A 172 0.84 -12.99 -13.82
C SER A 172 2.35 -13.28 -13.78
N ASP A 173 3.18 -12.28 -14.06
CA ASP A 173 4.64 -12.39 -14.00
C ASP A 173 5.13 -12.70 -12.59
N PHE A 174 4.53 -12.09 -11.57
CA PHE A 174 4.82 -12.38 -10.17
C PHE A 174 4.54 -13.85 -9.84
N ALA A 175 3.39 -14.38 -10.25
CA ALA A 175 3.02 -15.77 -9.98
C ALA A 175 3.95 -16.77 -10.69
N LEU A 176 4.42 -16.44 -11.90
CA LEU A 176 5.40 -17.23 -12.65
C LEU A 176 6.77 -17.24 -11.99
N ARG A 177 7.27 -16.07 -11.57
CA ARG A 177 8.59 -15.93 -10.93
C ARG A 177 8.62 -16.48 -9.49
N ASN A 178 7.49 -16.46 -8.80
CA ASN A 178 7.39 -16.80 -7.38
C ASN A 178 6.39 -17.95 -7.13
N PRO A 179 6.63 -19.18 -7.62
CA PRO A 179 5.67 -20.27 -7.54
C PRO A 179 5.28 -20.65 -6.11
N LYS A 180 6.20 -20.50 -5.13
CA LYS A 180 5.93 -20.73 -3.70
C LYS A 180 4.96 -19.72 -3.09
N MET A 181 4.84 -18.53 -3.68
CA MET A 181 3.99 -17.45 -3.19
C MET A 181 2.60 -17.46 -3.84
N LYS A 182 2.44 -18.08 -5.01
CA LYS A 182 1.19 -18.11 -5.77
C LYS A 182 -0.05 -18.47 -4.94
N ALA A 183 0.05 -19.49 -4.09
CA ALA A 183 -1.08 -19.95 -3.27
C ALA A 183 -1.53 -18.93 -2.21
N ARG A 184 -0.61 -18.09 -1.72
CA ARG A 184 -0.88 -17.14 -0.62
C ARG A 184 -1.21 -15.72 -1.11
N PHE A 185 -0.69 -15.35 -2.28
CA PHE A 185 -0.82 -14.00 -2.85
C PHE A 185 -1.73 -13.95 -4.08
N GLY A 186 -2.34 -15.08 -4.44
CA GLY A 186 -3.29 -15.14 -5.55
C GLY A 186 -4.62 -14.46 -5.21
N ASN A 187 -5.33 -14.03 -6.25
CA ASN A 187 -6.70 -13.56 -6.13
C ASN A 187 -7.59 -14.70 -5.59
N GLN A 188 -8.38 -14.42 -4.55
CA GLN A 188 -9.28 -15.38 -3.91
C GLN A 188 -10.61 -15.55 -4.67
N GLY A 189 -10.87 -14.75 -5.69
CA GLY A 189 -12.08 -14.79 -6.50
C GLY A 189 -13.24 -14.00 -5.90
N THR A 190 -14.24 -13.69 -6.73
CA THR A 190 -15.42 -12.86 -6.36
C THR A 190 -16.29 -13.48 -5.29
N ALA A 191 -16.26 -14.81 -5.13
CA ALA A 191 -16.99 -15.48 -4.05
C ALA A 191 -16.48 -15.07 -2.66
N ASN A 192 -15.25 -14.57 -2.57
CA ASN A 192 -14.65 -14.08 -1.32
C ASN A 192 -14.67 -12.53 -1.21
N ASP A 193 -15.21 -11.82 -2.21
CA ASP A 193 -15.45 -10.37 -2.17
C ASP A 193 -16.87 -10.09 -1.64
N VAL A 194 -17.04 -10.27 -0.33
CA VAL A 194 -18.34 -10.12 0.34
C VAL A 194 -18.43 -8.75 1.02
N LEU A 195 -19.41 -7.95 0.59
CA LEU A 195 -19.74 -6.66 1.20
C LEU A 195 -20.96 -6.81 2.11
N PHE A 196 -20.82 -6.45 3.38
CA PHE A 196 -21.93 -6.38 4.33
C PHE A 196 -22.51 -4.96 4.40
N SER A 197 -23.75 -4.85 4.87
CA SER A 197 -24.37 -3.57 5.20
C SER A 197 -23.51 -2.79 6.20
N ALA A 198 -23.35 -1.48 5.98
CA ALA A 198 -22.57 -0.61 6.87
C ALA A 198 -23.17 -0.52 8.29
N GLU A 199 -24.47 -0.76 8.42
CA GLU A 199 -25.21 -0.79 9.69
C GLU A 199 -25.12 -2.16 10.39
N TYR A 200 -24.48 -3.16 9.77
CA TYR A 200 -24.42 -4.50 10.32
C TYR A 200 -23.31 -4.64 11.37
N ASP A 201 -23.72 -4.89 12.61
CA ASP A 201 -22.81 -5.27 13.68
C ASP A 201 -22.34 -6.72 13.49
N HIS A 202 -21.10 -6.88 13.04
CA HIS A 202 -20.46 -8.18 12.88
C HIS A 202 -20.38 -8.94 14.22
N ARG A 203 -20.78 -10.22 14.19
CA ARG A 203 -20.79 -11.09 15.37
C ARG A 203 -19.37 -11.54 15.69
N ASP A 204 -18.96 -11.35 16.94
CA ASP A 204 -17.63 -11.67 17.51
C ASP A 204 -16.46 -10.83 16.93
N SER A 205 -15.41 -10.63 17.74
CA SER A 205 -14.15 -10.02 17.29
C SER A 205 -13.24 -10.99 16.51
N ARG A 206 -13.83 -11.85 15.67
CA ARG A 206 -13.07 -12.82 14.87
C ARG A 206 -12.39 -12.13 13.69
N PRO A 207 -11.27 -12.67 13.18
CA PRO A 207 -10.56 -12.11 12.04
C PRO A 207 -11.27 -12.36 10.70
N THR A 208 -12.28 -13.23 10.64
CA THR A 208 -13.04 -13.55 9.43
C THR A 208 -14.55 -13.41 9.67
N CYS A 209 -15.29 -13.17 8.58
CA CYS A 209 -16.74 -13.03 8.61
C CYS A 209 -17.49 -14.34 8.35
N ASP A 210 -16.85 -15.50 8.47
CA ASP A 210 -17.42 -16.81 8.10
C ASP A 210 -18.67 -17.21 8.94
N GLY A 211 -18.88 -16.55 10.09
CA GLY A 211 -20.05 -16.74 10.95
C GLY A 211 -21.05 -15.57 10.93
N CYS A 212 -20.86 -14.60 10.03
CA CYS A 212 -21.76 -13.47 9.89
C CYS A 212 -23.07 -13.87 9.19
N ASP A 213 -24.09 -13.03 9.32
CA ASP A 213 -25.39 -13.27 8.72
C ASP A 213 -25.37 -12.92 7.22
N ASP A 214 -25.43 -13.94 6.37
CA ASP A 214 -25.43 -13.77 4.91
C ASP A 214 -26.60 -12.90 4.41
N ALA A 215 -27.70 -12.79 5.17
CA ALA A 215 -28.82 -11.91 4.82
C ALA A 215 -28.45 -10.41 4.89
N GLN A 216 -27.34 -10.07 5.53
CA GLN A 216 -26.83 -8.71 5.66
C GLN A 216 -25.83 -8.35 4.55
N THR A 217 -25.63 -9.24 3.58
CA THR A 217 -24.75 -9.00 2.43
C THR A 217 -25.44 -8.11 1.39
N ILE A 218 -24.69 -7.17 0.83
CA ILE A 218 -25.14 -6.29 -0.25
C ILE A 218 -24.85 -6.96 -1.58
N ARG A 219 -25.89 -7.13 -2.40
CA ARG A 219 -25.73 -7.62 -3.76
C ARG A 219 -25.12 -6.53 -4.65
N ARG A 220 -23.93 -6.81 -5.18
CA ARG A 220 -23.23 -5.93 -6.13
C ARG A 220 -23.39 -6.43 -7.56
N THR A 221 -23.38 -5.50 -8.52
CA THR A 221 -23.37 -5.84 -9.95
C THR A 221 -22.09 -6.59 -10.30
N THR A 222 -22.13 -7.56 -11.21
CA THR A 222 -20.92 -8.21 -11.71
C THR A 222 -20.10 -7.23 -12.54
N ARG A 223 -18.78 -7.20 -12.34
CA ARG A 223 -17.87 -6.50 -13.26
C ARG A 223 -17.76 -7.26 -14.58
N ASP A 224 -17.36 -6.55 -15.62
CA ASP A 224 -17.13 -7.13 -16.95
C ASP A 224 -15.94 -8.11 -16.94
N ASP A 225 -14.94 -7.83 -16.10
CA ASP A 225 -13.80 -8.71 -15.85
C ASP A 225 -13.49 -8.84 -14.35
N MET A 226 -12.47 -9.63 -14.06
CA MET A 226 -12.00 -9.94 -12.70
C MET A 226 -10.68 -9.23 -12.38
N ASP A 227 -10.28 -8.28 -13.22
CA ASP A 227 -9.01 -7.59 -13.10
C ASP A 227 -9.08 -6.51 -12.01
N PRO A 228 -7.99 -6.30 -11.26
CA PRO A 228 -7.93 -5.22 -10.29
C PRO A 228 -8.17 -3.85 -10.94
N VAL A 229 -9.00 -3.05 -10.29
CA VAL A 229 -9.25 -1.66 -10.66
C VAL A 229 -8.37 -0.74 -9.83
N ILE A 230 -7.85 0.31 -10.47
CA ILE A 230 -7.08 1.35 -9.79
C ILE A 230 -8.01 2.52 -9.44
N HIS A 231 -8.16 2.79 -8.14
CA HIS A 231 -8.93 3.90 -7.61
C HIS A 231 -8.02 5.06 -7.20
N TYR A 232 -8.42 6.28 -7.51
CA TYR A 232 -7.70 7.49 -7.14
C TYR A 232 -8.51 8.27 -6.12
N GLY A 233 -7.96 8.43 -4.92
CA GLY A 233 -8.73 9.07 -3.88
C GLY A 233 -8.01 9.17 -2.56
N THR A 234 -8.77 9.51 -1.53
CA THR A 234 -8.21 9.67 -0.19
C THR A 234 -8.19 8.33 0.52
N LYS A 235 -7.08 8.04 1.22
CA LYS A 235 -6.97 6.90 2.13
C LYS A 235 -7.23 7.34 3.57
N ALA A 236 -7.80 6.45 4.37
CA ALA A 236 -7.99 6.60 5.81
C ALA A 236 -6.83 5.94 6.58
#